data_AF-A0A1F7QS71-F1
#
_entry.id   AF-A0A1F7QS71-F1
#
_cell.length_a   1.000
_cell.length_b   1.000
_cell.length_c   1.000
_cell.angle_alpha   90.00
_cell.angle_beta   90.00
_cell.angle_gamma   90.00
#
_symmetry.space_group_name_H-M   'P 1'
#
loop_
_entity.id
_entity.type
_entity.pdbx_description
1 polymer ?
#
loop_
_entity_poly.entity_id
_entity_poly.type
_entity_poly.pdbx_seq_one_letter_code
_entity_poly.pdbx_strand_id
1 'polypeptide(L)' 'MKKTYKDLKQELDEVLSQLSSGDIDIDDAIALQKKGQKLIEQIKAYLTQLDTKKK' A
#
# COMPACT_ATOMS: atom_id res chain seq x y z
N MET A 1 -16.79 -3.50 0.21
CA MET A 1 -16.08 -4.41 1.15
C MET A 1 -14.87 -3.68 1.70
N LYS A 2 -14.60 -3.72 3.02
CA LYS A 2 -13.34 -3.19 3.58
C LYS A 2 -12.22 -4.16 3.20
N LYS A 3 -11.13 -3.64 2.60
CA LYS A 3 -9.93 -4.43 2.30
C LYS A 3 -9.32 -4.96 3.60
N THR A 4 -8.87 -6.21 3.59
CA THR A 4 -8.13 -6.81 4.70
C THR A 4 -6.68 -6.36 4.70
N TYR A 5 -5.95 -6.58 5.79
CA TYR A 5 -4.51 -6.34 5.83
C TYR A 5 -3.77 -7.13 4.73
N LYS A 6 -4.20 -8.37 4.45
CA LYS A 6 -3.60 -9.21 3.41
C LYS A 6 -3.77 -8.58 2.03
N ASP A 7 -4.97 -8.07 1.72
CA ASP A 7 -5.25 -7.41 0.44
C ASP A 7 -4.39 -6.15 0.28
N LEU A 8 -4.35 -5.30 1.31
CA LEU A 8 -3.57 -4.06 1.30
C LEU A 8 -2.07 -4.31 1.16
N LYS A 9 -1.56 -5.36 1.83
CA LYS A 9 -0.16 -5.76 1.72
C LYS A 9 0.16 -6.27 0.32
N GLN A 10 -0.69 -7.14 -0.23
CA GLN A 10 -0.49 -7.67 -1.58
C GLN A 10 -0.44 -6.56 -2.63
N GLU A 11 -1.36 -5.59 -2.56
CA GLU A 11 -1.35 -4.44 -3.47
C GLU A 11 -0.10 -3.56 -3.29
N LEU A 12 0.44 -3.45 -2.07
CA LEU A 12 1.66 -2.72 -1.83
C LEU A 12 2.88 -3.46 -2.41
N ASP A 13 2.95 -4.78 -2.22
CA ASP A 13 4.01 -5.62 -2.78
C ASP A 13 4.01 -5.54 -4.33
N GLU A 14 2.84 -5.53 -4.96
CA GLU A 14 2.71 -5.31 -6.41
C GLU A 14 3.24 -3.94 -6.84
N VAL A 15 2.87 -2.87 -6.13
CA VAL A 15 3.37 -1.51 -6.42
C VAL A 15 4.89 -1.43 -6.28
N LEU A 16 5.46 -2.06 -5.25
CA LEU A 16 6.91 -2.10 -5.05
C LEU A 16 7.62 -2.90 -6.13
N SER A 17 7.02 -4.02 -6.56
CA SER A 17 7.55 -4.83 -7.67
C SER A 17 7.58 -4.03 -8.97
N GLN A 18 6.53 -3.25 -9.26
CA GLN A 18 6.46 -2.41 -10.46
C GLN A 18 7.49 -1.27 -10.42
N LEU A 19 7.63 -0.60 -9.29
CA LEU A 19 8.64 0.45 -9.09
C LEU A 19 10.08 -0.08 -9.24
N SER A 20 10.31 -1.35 -8.92
CA SER A 20 11.63 -1.99 -8.99
C SER A 20 11.96 -2.54 -10.38
N SER A 21 11.02 -2.51 -11.34
CA SER A 21 11.16 -3.14 -12.65
C SER A 21 12.15 -2.45 -13.60
N GLY A 22 12.67 -1.27 -13.24
CA GLY A 22 13.71 -0.55 -14.00
C GLY A 22 13.27 0.10 -15.32
N ASP A 23 12.16 -0.34 -15.91
CA ASP A 23 11.60 0.12 -17.19
C ASP A 23 10.29 0.91 -16.99
N ILE A 24 10.27 1.78 -15.98
CA ILE A 24 9.08 2.57 -15.62
C ILE A 24 9.28 4.04 -16.00
N ASP A 25 8.28 4.62 -16.67
CA ASP A 25 8.28 6.05 -16.96
C ASP A 25 8.17 6.87 -15.66
N ILE A 26 8.74 8.07 -15.66
CA ILE A 26 8.77 8.95 -14.48
C ILE A 26 7.35 9.27 -13.99
N ASP A 27 6.41 9.53 -14.89
CA ASP A 27 5.03 9.85 -14.52
C ASP A 27 4.33 8.65 -13.88
N ASP A 28 4.56 7.44 -14.42
CA ASP A 28 4.07 6.19 -13.86
C ASP A 28 4.69 5.89 -12.49
N ALA A 29 6.00 6.17 -12.33
CA ALA A 29 6.68 6.02 -11.05
C ALA A 29 6.11 6.96 -9.98
N ILE A 30 5.79 8.21 -10.34
CA ILE A 30 5.13 9.17 -9.44
C ILE A 30 3.72 8.68 -9.08
N ALA A 31 2.97 8.14 -10.04
CA ALA A 31 1.64 7.60 -9.79
C ALA A 31 1.68 6.39 -8.84
N LEU A 32 2.62 5.46 -9.06
CA LEU A 32 2.83 4.29 -8.21
C LEU A 32 3.31 4.67 -6.82
N GLN A 33 4.19 5.66 -6.69
CA GLN A 33 4.64 6.18 -5.40
C GLN A 33 3.46 6.76 -4.59
N LYS A 34 2.59 7.56 -5.21
CA LYS A 34 1.36 8.07 -4.59
C LYS A 34 0.40 6.94 -4.17
N LYS A 35 0.26 5.92 -5.02
CA LYS A 35 -0.57 4.73 -4.70
C LYS A 35 0.00 3.97 -3.50
N GLY A 36 1.32 3.75 -3.46
CA GLY A 36 2.01 3.10 -2.36
C GLY A 36 1.84 3.85 -1.04
N GLN A 37 1.97 5.17 -1.05
CA GLN A 37 1.72 6.01 0.14
C GLN A 37 0.31 5.83 0.69
N LYS A 38 -0.71 5.85 -0.17
CA LYS A 38 -2.11 5.62 0.24
C LYS A 38 -2.32 4.23 0.84
N LEU A 39 -1.70 3.20 0.29
CA LEU A 39 -1.78 1.84 0.82
C LEU A 39 -1.13 1.75 2.20
N ILE A 40 0.03 2.39 2.40
CA ILE A 40 0.69 2.47 3.71
C ILE A 40 -0.20 3.15 4.74
N GLU A 41 -0.87 4.26 4.40
CA GLU A 41 -1.81 4.93 5.31
C GLU A 41 -2.99 4.03 5.69
N GLN A 42 -3.55 3.29 4.73
CA GLN A 42 -4.63 2.34 5.00
C GLN A 42 -4.18 1.19 5.89
N ILE A 43 -2.97 0.67 5.69
CA ILE A 43 -2.38 -0.36 6.54
C ILE A 43 -2.19 0.17 7.97
N LYS A 44 -1.61 1.37 8.13
CA LYS A 44 -1.46 2.02 9.44
C LYS A 44 -2.81 2.17 10.14
N ALA A 45 -3.81 2.68 9.45
CA ALA A 45 -5.16 2.84 9.98
C ALA A 45 -5.79 1.49 10.39
N TYR A 46 -5.60 0.44 9.60
CA TYR A 46 -6.06 -0.90 9.91
C TYR A 46 -5.40 -1.44 11.19
N LEU A 47 -4.08 -1.30 11.31
CA LEU A 47 -3.32 -1.75 12.48
C LEU A 47 -3.72 -0.96 13.75
N THR A 48 -3.87 0.36 13.65
CA THR A 48 -4.34 1.19 14.76
C THR A 48 -5.73 0.76 15.23
N GLN A 49 -6.66 0.47 14.30
CA GLN A 49 -8.00 -0.03 14.68
C GLN A 49 -7.94 -1.37 15.41
N LEU A 50 -7.01 -2.25 15.07
CA LEU A 50 -6.81 -3.51 15.79
C LEU A 50 -6.19 -3.31 17.17
N ASP A 51 -5.25 -2.37 17.31
CA ASP A 51 -4.62 -2.03 18.59
C ASP A 51 -5.63 -1.44 19.58
N THR A 52 -6.45 -0.48 19.11
CA THR A 52 -7.51 0.13 19.93
C THR A 52 -8.58 -0.88 20.34
N LYS A 53 -8.85 -1.92 19.53
CA LYS A 53 -9.78 -3.00 19.89
C LYS A 53 -9.21 -4.01 20.90
N LYS A 54 -7.89 -4.03 21.11
CA LYS A 54 -7.22 -4.93 22.07
C LYS A 54 -7.05 -4.30 23.46
N LYS A 55 -7.28 -3.00 23.59
CA LYS A 55 -7.37 -2.27 24.87
C LYS A 55 -8.81 -2.23 25.37
#